data_AF-A0A951JF99-F1
#
_entry.id   AF-A0A951JF99-F1
#
_cell.length_a   1.000
_cell.length_b   1.000
_cell.length_c   1.000
_cell.angle_alpha   90.00
_cell.angle_beta   90.00
_cell.angle_gamma   90.00
#
_symmetry.space_group_name_H-M   'P 1'
#
loop_
_entity.id
_entity.type
_entity.pdbx_description
1 polymer ?
#
loop_
_entity_poly.entity_id
_entity_poly.type
_entity_poly.pdbx_seq_one_letter_code
_entity_poly.pdbx_strand_id
1 'polypeptide(L)' 'RRVLDMMWCARALERIGDHAKNLCEYVIYLVHGKDVRHIDIDDVEKEMRGD' A
#
# COMPACT_ATOMS: atom_id res chain seq x y z
N ARG A 1 10.92 -29.05 -4.12
CA ARG A 1 9.50 -28.69 -3.96
C ARG A 1 9.28 -27.58 -2.92
N ARG A 2 9.86 -27.66 -1.72
CA ARG A 2 9.78 -26.61 -0.67
C ARG A 2 10.05 -25.16 -1.14
N VAL A 3 11.04 -24.96 -2.01
CA VAL A 3 11.36 -23.61 -2.55
C VAL A 3 10.22 -23.06 -3.41
N LEU A 4 9.57 -23.91 -4.24
CA LEU A 4 8.43 -23.51 -5.05
C LEU A 4 7.25 -23.14 -4.16
N ASP A 5 6.98 -23.94 -3.12
CA ASP A 5 5.89 -23.67 -2.18
C ASP A 5 6.12 -22.34 -1.44
N MET A 6 7.36 -22.05 -1.03
CA MET A 6 7.72 -20.74 -0.46
C MET A 6 7.56 -19.59 -1.46
N MET A 7 7.93 -19.77 -2.73
CA MET A 7 7.72 -18.76 -3.77
C MET A 7 6.23 -18.45 -3.98
N TRP A 8 5.37 -19.47 -3.95
CA TRP A 8 3.91 -19.27 -4.02
C TRP A 8 3.37 -18.52 -2.81
N CYS A 9 3.85 -18.84 -1.60
CA CYS A 9 3.52 -18.07 -0.39
C CYS A 9 3.97 -16.61 -0.50
N ALA A 10 5.20 -16.36 -0.94
CA ALA A 10 5.72 -15.00 -1.10
C ALA A 10 4.87 -14.19 -2.10
N ARG A 11 4.53 -14.78 -3.25
CA ARG A 11 3.66 -14.15 -4.25
C ARG A 11 2.25 -13.88 -3.74
N ALA A 12 1.70 -14.78 -2.93
CA ALA A 12 0.40 -14.57 -2.31
C ALA A 12 0.45 -13.38 -1.33
N LEU A 13 1.51 -13.25 -0.54
CA LEU A 13 1.71 -12.13 0.38
C LEU A 13 1.89 -10.79 -0.34
N GLU A 14 2.70 -10.76 -1.41
CA GLU A 14 2.85 -9.58 -2.27
C GLU A 14 1.49 -9.06 -2.74
N ARG A 15 0.66 -9.95 -3.30
CA ARG A 15 -0.67 -9.57 -3.81
C ARG A 15 -1.61 -9.09 -2.71
N ILE A 16 -1.55 -9.67 -1.52
CA ILE A 16 -2.30 -9.18 -0.36
C ILE A 16 -1.84 -7.76 0.01
N GLY A 17 -0.53 -7.52 0.01
CA GLY A 17 0.06 -6.21 0.24
C GLY A 17 -0.41 -5.16 -0.77
N ASP A 18 -0.41 -5.49 -2.06
CA ASP A 18 -0.89 -4.59 -3.12
C ASP A 18 -2.38 -4.26 -2.95
N HIS A 19 -3.23 -5.26 -2.63
CA HIS A 19 -4.64 -5.02 -2.36
C HIS A 19 -4.87 -4.14 -1.14
N ALA A 20 -4.09 -4.35 -0.07
CA ALA A 20 -4.16 -3.53 1.13
C ALA A 20 -3.74 -2.08 0.84
N LYS A 21 -2.67 -1.87 0.08
CA LYS A 21 -2.23 -0.54 -0.36
C LYS A 21 -3.35 0.17 -1.14
N ASN A 22 -3.90 -0.48 -2.16
CA ASN A 22 -4.97 0.11 -2.96
C ASN A 22 -6.17 0.54 -2.08
N LEU A 23 -6.57 -0.30 -1.11
CA LEU A 23 -7.64 0.04 -0.17
C LEU A 23 -7.29 1.27 0.68
N CYS A 24 -6.08 1.35 1.22
CA CYS A 24 -5.63 2.49 2.00
C CYS A 24 -5.61 3.78 1.17
N GLU A 25 -5.17 3.74 -0.08
CA GLU A 25 -5.22 4.88 -1.01
C GLU A 25 -6.65 5.40 -1.21
N TYR A 26 -7.62 4.49 -1.38
CA TYR A 26 -9.04 4.86 -1.47
C TYR A 26 -9.56 5.48 -0.17
N VAL A 27 -9.19 4.94 0.99
CA VAL A 27 -9.59 5.49 2.30
C VAL A 27 -9.02 6.89 2.51
N ILE A 28 -7.73 7.11 2.19
CA ILE A 28 -7.09 8.43 2.28
C ILE A 28 -7.80 9.44 1.37
N TYR A 29 -8.10 9.04 0.13
CA TYR A 29 -8.86 9.89 -0.79
C TYR A 29 -10.26 10.21 -0.25
N LEU A 30 -10.96 9.24 0.32
CA LEU A 30 -12.30 9.43 0.87
C LEU A 30 -12.32 10.39 2.08
N VAL A 31 -11.32 10.30 2.97
CA VAL A 31 -11.28 11.06 4.23
C VAL A 31 -10.67 12.46 4.02
N HIS A 32 -9.58 12.55 3.27
CA HIS A 32 -8.81 13.78 3.11
C HIS A 32 -9.05 14.49 1.77
N GLY A 33 -9.68 13.83 0.79
CA GLY A 33 -9.87 14.37 -0.55
C GLY A 33 -8.58 14.42 -1.39
N LYS A 34 -7.52 13.71 -0.97
CA LYS A 34 -6.18 13.77 -1.55
C LYS A 34 -5.84 12.51 -2.32
N ASP A 35 -5.29 12.64 -3.53
CA ASP A 35 -4.80 11.51 -4.31
C ASP A 35 -3.32 11.25 -3.99
N VAL A 36 -3.05 10.11 -3.35
CA VAL A 36 -1.72 9.74 -2.86
C VAL A 36 -1.02 8.68 -3.73
N ARG A 37 -1.57 8.33 -4.90
CA ARG A 37 -1.08 7.22 -5.73
C ARG A 37 0.25 7.49 -6.44
N HIS A 38 0.66 8.75 -6.52
CA HIS A 38 1.83 9.20 -7.29
C HIS A 38 2.80 10.05 -6.45
N ILE A 39 2.68 10.00 -5.12
CA ILE A 39 3.57 10.74 -4.21
C ILE A 39 4.41 9.76 -3.41
N ASP A 40 5.60 10.22 -3.04
CA ASP A 40 6.50 9.43 -2.20
C ASP A 40 5.88 9.23 -0.81
N ILE A 41 6.16 8.09 -0.18
CA ILE A 41 5.56 7.74 1.11
C ILE A 41 6.01 8.69 2.22
N ASP A 42 7.23 9.21 2.13
CA ASP A 42 7.76 10.23 3.04
C ASP A 42 6.98 11.54 2.93
N ASP A 43 6.52 11.89 1.73
CA ASP A 43 5.72 13.09 1.50
C ASP A 43 4.27 12.89 1.94
N VAL A 44 3.71 11.68 1.78
CA VAL A 44 2.42 11.30 2.39
C VAL A 44 2.50 11.50 3.90
N GLU A 45 3.53 10.97 4.56
CA GLU A 45 3.63 11.02 6.03
C GLU A 45 3.68 12.45 6.56
N LYS A 46 4.50 13.32 5.96
CA LYS A 46 4.58 14.75 6.34
C LYS A 46 3.22 15.43 6.19
N GLU A 47 2.57 15.21 5.05
CA GLU A 47 1.30 15.88 4.74
C GLU A 47 0.12 15.37 5.58
N MET A 48 0.18 14.11 6.05
CA MET A 48 -0.80 13.54 6.98
C MET A 48 -0.54 13.94 8.43
N ARG A 49 0.72 14.20 8.82
CA ARG A 49 1.08 14.69 10.16
C ARG A 49 0.74 16.17 10.39
N GLY A 50 0.55 16.95 9.33
CA GLY A 50 0.07 18.33 9.43
C GLY A 50 1.13 19.34 9.89
N ASP A 51 2.42 19.04 9.67
CA ASP A 51 3.52 19.99 9.83
C ASP A 51 3.60 20.97 8.65
#